data_AF-A0A9P3JBP2-F1
#
_entry.id   AF-A0A9P3JBP2-F1
#
_cell.length_a   1.000
_cell.length_b   1.000
_cell.length_c   1.000
_cell.angle_alpha   90.00
_cell.angle_beta   90.00
_cell.angle_gamma   90.00
#
_symmetry.space_group_name_H-M   'P 1'
#
loop_
_entity.id
_entity.type
_entity.pdbx_description
1 polymer ?
#
loop_
_entity_poly.entity_id
_entity_poly.type
_entity_poly.pdbx_seq_one_letter_code
_entity_poly.pdbx_strand_id
1 'polypeptide(L)'
;QVLFLATSGRSSRAIGTVARPLTPLALAASFLLSSLFALASYRNYPGGTAAILLQEKVGHAPGSVHVDVLPAMTGFSRFTQLPAPWSYSKQEGLTLSQLSGFNFSYLLSAHPSVPSYDPIANASGFVRTSFRTLHMPPLRMPYPVLETKPQVFIHRKGVANKESKQDVAPRGETSSAGYASGVDSGEGESGRGGRGEGEVRGQDAEQEVARGERGVAGDEL
;
A
#
# COMPACT_ATOMS: atom_id res chain seq x y z
N GLN A 1 30.50 -70.81 38.75
CA GLN A 1 30.13 -69.38 38.79
C GLN A 1 29.56 -68.99 37.45
N VAL A 2 28.24 -69.04 37.28
CA VAL A 2 27.53 -68.35 36.19
C VAL A 2 26.19 -67.93 36.77
N LEU A 3 26.11 -66.70 37.28
CA LEU A 3 24.85 -66.08 37.69
C LEU A 3 24.42 -65.16 36.55
N PHE A 4 23.62 -65.70 35.63
CA PHE A 4 22.99 -64.95 34.55
C PHE A 4 21.80 -64.18 35.16
N LEU A 5 21.98 -62.87 35.36
CA LEU A 5 20.94 -61.97 35.84
C LEU A 5 19.89 -61.75 34.74
N ALA A 6 18.83 -62.55 34.78
CA ALA A 6 17.61 -62.33 34.04
C ALA A 6 16.65 -61.42 34.84
N THR A 7 16.70 -60.10 34.63
CA THR A 7 15.55 -59.20 34.85
C THR A 7 15.66 -58.05 33.83
N SER A 8 14.79 -57.92 32.83
CA SER A 8 13.57 -57.10 32.96
C SER A 8 12.72 -57.16 31.67
N GLY A 9 12.11 -58.30 31.39
CA GLY A 9 11.20 -58.50 30.24
C GLY A 9 9.75 -58.07 30.48
N ARG A 10 9.48 -56.85 30.98
CA ARG A 10 8.09 -56.40 31.28
C ARG A 10 7.70 -55.01 30.77
N SER A 11 8.42 -54.43 29.80
CA SER A 11 8.18 -53.05 29.33
C SER A 11 7.99 -52.87 27.80
N SER A 12 7.66 -53.90 27.01
CA SER A 12 7.40 -53.69 25.56
C SER A 12 5.91 -53.57 25.22
N ARG A 13 5.03 -54.25 25.96
CA ARG A 13 3.58 -54.30 25.67
C ARG A 13 2.83 -53.04 26.11
N ALA A 14 3.28 -52.39 27.19
CA ALA A 14 2.66 -51.15 27.68
C ALA A 14 2.94 -49.95 26.76
N ILE A 15 4.17 -49.84 26.24
CA ILE A 15 4.59 -48.77 25.33
C ILE A 15 3.79 -48.83 24.01
N GLY A 16 3.58 -50.03 23.46
CA GLY A 16 2.83 -50.21 22.21
C GLY A 16 1.33 -49.91 22.30
N THR A 17 0.73 -49.90 23.50
CA THR A 17 -0.72 -49.68 23.67
C THR A 17 -1.06 -48.18 23.75
N VAL A 18 -0.16 -47.36 24.32
CA VAL A 18 -0.31 -45.90 24.40
C VAL A 18 0.28 -45.19 23.16
N ALA A 19 1.35 -45.73 22.57
CA ALA A 19 1.95 -45.16 21.37
C ALA A 19 1.02 -45.22 20.14
N ARG A 20 0.16 -46.26 20.05
CA ARG A 20 -0.73 -46.51 18.91
C ARG A 20 -1.76 -45.41 18.62
N PRO A 21 -2.53 -44.88 19.60
CA PRO A 21 -3.41 -43.74 19.37
C PRO A 21 -2.70 -42.39 19.39
N LEU A 22 -1.53 -42.29 20.04
CA LEU A 22 -0.76 -41.05 20.13
C LEU A 22 -0.20 -40.63 18.77
N THR A 23 0.31 -41.58 17.97
CA THR A 23 0.85 -41.28 16.64
C THR A 23 -0.15 -40.64 15.68
N PRO A 24 -1.35 -41.20 15.41
CA PRO A 24 -2.32 -40.56 14.51
C PRO A 24 -2.81 -39.22 15.06
N LEU A 25 -2.94 -39.07 16.39
CA LEU A 25 -3.27 -37.79 17.00
C LEU A 25 -2.18 -36.73 16.77
N ALA A 26 -0.92 -37.10 16.96
CA ALA A 26 0.21 -36.21 16.71
C ALA A 26 0.31 -35.81 15.23
N LEU A 27 0.06 -36.75 14.31
CA LEU A 27 0.02 -36.48 12.87
C LEU A 27 -1.14 -35.53 12.52
N ALA A 28 -2.34 -35.78 13.05
CA ALA A 28 -3.48 -34.90 12.84
C ALA A 28 -3.22 -33.49 13.39
N ALA A 29 -2.67 -33.37 14.60
CA ALA A 29 -2.29 -32.09 15.18
C ALA A 29 -1.23 -31.36 14.33
N SER A 30 -0.21 -32.07 13.85
CA SER A 30 0.84 -31.50 12.99
C SER A 30 0.29 -31.01 11.66
N PHE A 31 -0.61 -31.78 11.04
CA PHE A 31 -1.26 -31.39 9.79
C PHE A 31 -2.15 -30.15 9.96
N LEU A 32 -2.95 -30.10 11.03
CA LEU A 32 -3.81 -28.95 11.35
C LEU A 32 -2.98 -27.69 11.59
N LEU A 33 -1.90 -27.80 12.38
CA LEU A 33 -1.00 -26.69 12.66
C LEU A 33 -0.29 -26.22 11.38
N SER A 34 0.19 -27.15 10.55
CA SER A 34 0.85 -26.82 9.28
C SER A 34 -0.11 -26.12 8.32
N SER A 35 -1.36 -26.56 8.26
CA SER A 35 -2.40 -25.93 7.44
C SER A 35 -2.74 -24.53 7.94
N LEU A 36 -2.79 -24.32 9.26
CA LEU A 36 -2.99 -23.00 9.86
C LEU A 36 -1.83 -22.05 9.49
N PHE A 37 -0.59 -22.51 9.63
CA PHE A 37 0.58 -21.71 9.23
C PHE A 37 0.65 -21.46 7.73
N ALA A 38 0.30 -22.45 6.89
CA ALA A 38 0.20 -22.25 5.45
C ALA A 38 -0.84 -21.16 5.11
N LEU A 39 -2.00 -21.17 5.78
CA LEU A 39 -3.05 -20.18 5.57
C LEU A 39 -2.67 -18.79 6.11
N ALA A 40 -1.91 -18.72 7.22
CA ALA A 40 -1.35 -17.48 7.73
C ALA A 40 -0.33 -16.90 6.73
N SER A 41 0.61 -17.72 6.27
CA SER A 41 1.63 -17.35 5.28
C SER A 41 1.01 -16.90 3.97
N TYR A 42 -0.04 -17.57 3.48
CA TYR A 42 -0.79 -17.16 2.29
C TYR A 42 -1.32 -15.71 2.40
N ARG A 43 -1.81 -15.33 3.60
CA ARG A 43 -2.31 -13.97 3.86
C ARG A 43 -1.23 -12.95 4.23
N ASN A 44 0.03 -13.35 4.31
CA ASN A 44 1.16 -12.47 4.66
C ASN A 44 1.79 -11.76 3.45
N TYR A 45 1.15 -11.84 2.27
CA TYR A 45 1.62 -11.22 1.03
C TYR A 45 0.59 -10.22 0.45
N PRO A 46 0.24 -9.15 1.20
CA PRO A 46 -0.73 -8.14 0.73
C PRO A 46 -0.27 -7.40 -0.53
N GLY A 47 1.03 -7.24 -0.79
CA GLY A 47 1.56 -6.61 -2.00
C GLY A 47 1.21 -7.36 -3.28
N GLY A 48 1.26 -8.69 -3.27
CA GLY A 48 0.82 -9.52 -4.40
C GLY A 48 -0.68 -9.41 -4.64
N THR A 49 -1.48 -9.38 -3.56
CA THR A 49 -2.93 -9.13 -3.64
C THR A 49 -3.22 -7.73 -4.21
N ALA A 50 -2.45 -6.72 -3.79
CA ALA A 50 -2.59 -5.36 -4.29
C ALA A 50 -2.28 -5.25 -5.79
N ALA A 51 -1.33 -6.03 -6.31
CA ALA A 51 -1.03 -6.09 -7.74
C ALA A 51 -2.24 -6.57 -8.55
N ILE A 52 -2.95 -7.60 -8.07
CA ILE A 52 -4.16 -8.13 -8.70
C ILE A 52 -5.29 -7.09 -8.62
N LEU A 53 -5.51 -6.51 -7.43
CA LEU A 53 -6.55 -5.48 -7.23
C LEU A 53 -6.32 -4.24 -8.08
N LEU A 54 -5.07 -3.79 -8.23
CA LEU A 54 -4.75 -2.66 -9.12
C LEU A 54 -5.22 -2.96 -10.54
N GLN A 55 -4.89 -4.13 -11.08
CA GLN A 55 -5.29 -4.55 -12.43
C GLN A 55 -6.80 -4.68 -12.57
N GLU A 56 -7.49 -5.22 -11.57
CA GLU A 56 -8.94 -5.30 -11.57
C GLU A 56 -9.60 -3.91 -11.60
N LYS A 57 -9.06 -2.94 -10.85
CA LYS A 57 -9.64 -1.59 -10.75
C LYS A 57 -9.26 -0.67 -11.92
N VAL A 58 -8.07 -0.84 -12.48
CA VAL A 58 -7.53 0.04 -13.53
C VAL A 58 -7.67 -0.56 -14.93
N GLY A 59 -7.73 -1.88 -15.04
CA GLY A 59 -7.71 -2.59 -16.31
C GLY A 59 -6.40 -2.36 -17.07
N HIS A 60 -6.50 -2.15 -18.38
CA HIS A 60 -5.36 -2.00 -19.29
C HIS A 60 -4.94 -0.54 -19.55
N ALA A 61 -5.42 0.41 -18.74
CA ALA A 61 -5.09 1.82 -18.94
C ALA A 61 -3.58 2.06 -18.75
N PRO A 62 -2.87 2.72 -19.69
CA PRO A 62 -1.46 3.08 -19.51
C PRO A 62 -1.28 3.97 -18.29
N GLY A 63 -0.14 3.81 -17.62
CA GLY A 63 0.15 4.63 -16.46
C GLY A 63 1.47 4.28 -15.78
N SER A 64 1.95 5.23 -14.99
CA SER A 64 3.09 5.04 -14.10
C SER A 64 2.61 4.62 -12.71
N VAL A 65 3.18 3.54 -12.18
CA VAL A 65 2.83 2.95 -10.89
C VAL A 65 4.02 3.08 -9.96
N HIS A 66 3.85 3.79 -8.85
CA HIS A 66 4.83 3.75 -7.78
C HIS A 66 4.54 2.59 -6.82
N VAL A 67 5.58 1.84 -6.48
CA VAL A 67 5.51 0.70 -5.57
C VAL A 67 6.44 0.98 -4.40
N ASP A 68 5.84 1.23 -3.25
CA ASP A 68 6.53 1.46 -1.98
C ASP A 68 7.18 0.16 -1.44
N VAL A 69 7.98 0.31 -0.38
CA VAL A 69 8.77 -0.77 0.22
C VAL A 69 7.88 -1.92 0.69
N LEU A 70 6.81 -1.64 1.43
CA LEU A 70 5.90 -2.68 1.95
C LEU A 70 5.27 -3.55 0.84
N PRO A 71 4.59 -2.99 -0.18
CA PRO A 71 4.05 -3.80 -1.27
C PRO A 71 5.15 -4.54 -2.04
N ALA A 72 6.32 -3.92 -2.26
CA ALA A 72 7.44 -4.57 -2.92
C ALA A 72 7.95 -5.80 -2.14
N MET A 73 8.05 -5.71 -0.82
CA MET A 73 8.50 -6.80 0.05
C MET A 73 7.45 -7.89 0.27
N THR A 74 6.18 -7.58 0.03
CA THR A 74 5.05 -8.49 0.29
C THR A 74 4.43 -9.06 -0.99
N GLY A 75 5.24 -9.20 -2.04
CA GLY A 75 4.89 -10.00 -3.22
C GLY A 75 4.37 -9.21 -4.41
N PHE A 76 4.47 -7.86 -4.43
CA PHE A 76 4.25 -7.12 -5.66
C PHE A 76 5.33 -7.49 -6.68
N SER A 77 4.93 -8.02 -7.84
CA SER A 77 5.86 -8.45 -8.87
C SER A 77 5.28 -8.33 -10.27
N ARG A 78 6.13 -7.97 -11.23
CA ARG A 78 5.78 -7.89 -12.65
C ARG A 78 5.35 -9.23 -13.24
N PHE A 79 5.72 -10.36 -12.63
CA PHE A 79 5.26 -11.68 -13.08
C PHE A 79 3.77 -11.91 -12.83
N THR A 80 3.14 -11.11 -11.96
CA THR A 80 1.71 -11.18 -11.65
C THR A 80 0.85 -10.25 -12.51
N GLN A 81 1.47 -9.52 -13.44
CA GLN A 81 0.79 -8.54 -14.28
C GLN A 81 0.26 -9.16 -15.58
N LEU A 82 -0.92 -8.72 -15.99
CA LEU A 82 -1.44 -8.86 -17.35
C LEU A 82 -0.69 -7.89 -18.28
N PRO A 83 -0.66 -8.15 -19.59
CA PRO A 83 0.04 -7.28 -20.55
C PRO A 83 -0.58 -5.87 -20.57
N ALA A 84 -0.06 -4.96 -19.76
CA ALA A 84 -0.48 -3.57 -19.69
C ALA A 84 0.74 -2.65 -19.91
N PRO A 85 0.58 -1.50 -20.59
CA PRO A 85 1.63 -0.51 -20.80
C PRO A 85 1.92 0.29 -19.52
N TRP A 86 2.36 -0.40 -18.46
CA TRP A 86 2.69 0.20 -17.17
C TRP A 86 4.19 0.38 -17.00
N SER A 87 4.59 1.54 -16.47
CA SER A 87 5.94 1.79 -15.99
C SER A 87 5.94 1.76 -14.47
N TYR A 88 6.94 1.11 -13.87
CA TYR A 88 7.02 0.97 -12.41
C TYR A 88 8.20 1.77 -11.86
N SER A 89 7.97 2.46 -10.75
CA SER A 89 9.04 3.09 -9.96
C SER A 89 9.04 2.54 -8.55
N LYS A 90 10.22 2.11 -8.08
CA LYS A 90 10.44 1.59 -6.72
C LYS A 90 11.33 2.54 -5.91
N GLN A 91 11.23 3.84 -6.15
CA GLN A 91 12.05 4.82 -5.45
C GLN A 91 11.74 4.79 -3.94
N GLU A 92 12.70 4.36 -3.13
CA GLU A 92 12.54 4.20 -1.69
C GLU A 92 12.81 5.52 -0.94
N GLY A 93 12.35 5.61 0.32
CA GLY A 93 12.64 6.76 1.19
C GLY A 93 11.91 8.05 0.82
N LEU A 94 10.85 7.96 0.01
CA LEU A 94 10.04 9.13 -0.35
C LEU A 94 9.11 9.54 0.79
N THR A 95 9.14 10.81 1.15
CA THR A 95 8.16 11.39 2.08
C THR A 95 6.79 11.54 1.40
N LEU A 96 5.72 11.64 2.19
CA LEU A 96 4.35 11.90 1.67
C LEU A 96 4.27 13.14 0.78
N SER A 97 5.01 14.20 1.12
CA SER A 97 5.09 15.42 0.30
C SER A 97 5.78 15.17 -1.04
N GLN A 98 6.83 14.36 -1.07
CA GLN A 98 7.53 14.00 -2.31
C GLN A 98 6.66 13.09 -3.17
N LEU A 99 5.99 12.09 -2.58
CA LEU A 99 5.01 11.24 -3.26
C LEU A 99 3.91 12.06 -3.93
N SER A 100 3.36 13.06 -3.23
CA SER A 100 2.40 14.01 -3.78
C SER A 100 2.98 14.87 -4.91
N GLY A 101 4.28 15.19 -4.87
CA GLY A 101 4.96 15.98 -5.91
C GLY A 101 5.27 15.18 -7.18
N PHE A 102 5.39 13.86 -7.08
CA PHE A 102 5.55 13.01 -8.25
C PHE A 102 4.23 12.86 -9.03
N ASN A 103 4.35 12.76 -10.35
CA ASN A 103 3.23 12.57 -11.27
C ASN A 103 2.98 11.09 -11.58
N PHE A 104 2.92 10.23 -10.55
CA PHE A 104 2.52 8.85 -10.75
C PHE A 104 1.01 8.78 -11.05
N SER A 105 0.62 7.84 -11.91
CA SER A 105 -0.80 7.60 -12.20
C SER A 105 -1.47 6.82 -11.07
N TYR A 106 -0.73 5.86 -10.51
CA TYR A 106 -1.15 4.99 -9.42
C TYR A 106 -0.04 4.85 -8.39
N LEU A 107 -0.44 4.62 -7.14
CA LEU A 107 0.47 4.54 -6.01
C LEU A 107 0.05 3.37 -5.12
N LEU A 108 1.00 2.49 -4.81
CA LEU A 108 0.85 1.43 -3.83
C LEU A 108 1.73 1.76 -2.64
N SER A 109 1.13 2.04 -1.49
CA SER A 109 1.87 2.42 -0.28
C SER A 109 1.31 1.81 0.99
N ALA A 110 2.11 1.87 2.06
CA ALA A 110 1.64 1.54 3.41
C ALA A 110 0.73 2.63 4.01
N HIS A 111 0.63 3.80 3.37
CA HIS A 111 -0.09 4.94 3.89
C HIS A 111 -1.57 4.88 3.50
N PRO A 112 -2.51 5.04 4.44
CA PRO A 112 -3.94 4.99 4.13
C PRO A 112 -4.40 6.14 3.22
N SER A 113 -3.75 7.30 3.32
CA SER A 113 -4.04 8.49 2.53
C SER A 113 -2.76 9.18 2.13
N VAL A 114 -2.69 9.64 0.88
CA VAL A 114 -1.56 10.40 0.32
C VAL A 114 -2.12 11.67 -0.33
N PRO A 115 -1.61 12.87 -0.02
CA PRO A 115 -2.08 14.09 -0.65
C PRO A 115 -1.98 14.02 -2.17
N SER A 116 -2.96 14.57 -2.89
CA SER A 116 -3.08 14.52 -4.36
C SER A 116 -3.42 13.14 -4.95
N TYR A 117 -3.69 12.13 -4.13
CA TYR A 117 -4.12 10.81 -4.57
C TYR A 117 -5.36 10.34 -3.82
N ASP A 118 -6.33 9.83 -4.58
CA ASP A 118 -7.58 9.28 -4.05
C ASP A 118 -7.44 7.77 -3.80
N PRO A 119 -7.81 7.26 -2.61
CA PRO A 119 -7.78 5.83 -2.33
C PRO A 119 -8.84 5.09 -3.14
N ILE A 120 -8.44 4.07 -3.90
CA ILE A 120 -9.35 3.27 -4.74
C ILE A 120 -9.59 1.87 -4.19
N ALA A 121 -8.60 1.28 -3.49
CA ALA A 121 -8.68 -0.08 -2.95
C ALA A 121 -7.62 -0.29 -1.86
N ASN A 122 -7.74 -1.38 -1.11
CA ASN A 122 -6.73 -1.81 -0.14
C ASN A 122 -6.60 -3.34 -0.15
N ALA A 123 -5.38 -3.81 0.13
CA ALA A 123 -5.09 -5.22 0.35
C ALA A 123 -4.84 -5.47 1.83
N SER A 124 -5.51 -6.50 2.35
CA SER A 124 -5.39 -6.91 3.74
C SER A 124 -4.27 -7.94 3.92
N GLY A 125 -3.44 -7.74 4.93
CA GLY A 125 -2.38 -8.66 5.33
C GLY A 125 -2.67 -9.31 6.68
N PHE A 126 -2.08 -10.47 6.91
CA PHE A 126 -2.10 -11.18 8.20
C PHE A 126 -1.48 -10.33 9.31
N VAL A 127 -2.09 -10.36 10.50
CA VAL A 127 -1.59 -9.62 11.68
C VAL A 127 -1.35 -10.56 12.85
N ARG A 128 -2.36 -11.36 13.22
CA ARG A 128 -2.25 -12.28 14.35
C ARG A 128 -3.25 -13.43 14.24
N THR A 129 -2.94 -14.50 14.95
CA THR A 129 -3.89 -15.58 15.22
C THR A 129 -4.51 -15.34 16.59
N SER A 130 -5.83 -15.18 16.64
CA SER A 130 -6.60 -15.16 17.88
C SER A 130 -7.36 -16.47 18.06
N PHE A 131 -7.80 -16.77 19.28
CA PHE A 131 -8.62 -17.94 19.55
C PHE A 131 -10.01 -17.48 19.95
N ARG A 132 -11.03 -18.05 19.29
CA ARG A 132 -12.42 -17.88 19.68
C ARG A 132 -12.95 -19.21 20.19
N THR A 133 -13.91 -19.15 21.11
CA THR A 133 -14.51 -20.36 21.69
C THR A 133 -15.82 -20.68 21.01
N LEU A 134 -15.94 -21.89 20.48
CA LEU A 134 -17.20 -22.46 20.03
C LEU A 134 -17.92 -23.04 21.25
N HIS A 135 -19.17 -22.61 21.45
CA HIS A 135 -20.00 -23.02 22.59
C HIS A 135 -21.12 -23.93 22.08
N MET A 136 -21.02 -25.23 22.35
CA MET A 136 -22.02 -26.25 21.98
C MET A 136 -22.23 -27.17 23.19
N PRO A 137 -23.19 -26.89 24.09
CA PRO A 137 -23.34 -27.62 25.35
C PRO A 137 -23.37 -29.15 25.16
N PRO A 138 -22.62 -29.95 25.95
CA PRO A 138 -21.74 -29.59 27.08
C PRO A 138 -20.30 -29.17 26.70
N LEU A 139 -19.98 -29.11 25.41
CA LEU A 139 -18.64 -28.91 24.87
C LEU A 139 -18.26 -27.43 24.67
N ARG A 140 -17.05 -27.05 25.09
CA ARG A 140 -16.42 -25.75 24.78
C ARG A 140 -15.08 -26.00 24.11
N MET A 141 -14.96 -25.59 22.85
CA MET A 141 -13.74 -25.84 22.07
C MET A 141 -13.14 -24.51 21.55
N PRO A 142 -11.88 -24.19 21.87
CA PRO A 142 -11.19 -23.08 21.24
C PRO A 142 -10.83 -23.44 19.79
N TYR A 143 -10.98 -22.49 18.88
CA TYR A 143 -10.55 -22.60 17.49
C TYR A 143 -9.76 -21.35 17.07
N PRO A 144 -8.70 -21.51 16.24
CA PRO A 144 -7.90 -20.39 15.78
C PRO A 144 -8.66 -19.58 14.71
N VAL A 145 -8.50 -18.26 14.76
CA VAL A 145 -9.00 -17.29 13.78
C VAL A 145 -7.81 -16.44 13.34
N LEU A 146 -7.61 -16.34 12.03
CA LEU A 146 -6.57 -15.49 11.44
C LEU A 146 -7.14 -14.09 11.25
N GLU A 147 -6.61 -13.12 11.97
CA GLU A 147 -6.99 -11.72 11.82
C GLU A 147 -6.14 -11.06 10.73
N THR A 148 -6.82 -10.34 9.84
CA THR A 148 -6.20 -9.54 8.79
C THR A 148 -6.57 -8.07 8.92
N LYS A 149 -5.69 -7.17 8.51
CA LYS A 149 -5.95 -5.73 8.45
C LYS A 149 -5.45 -5.14 7.13
N PRO A 150 -6.06 -4.04 6.64
CA PRO A 150 -5.51 -3.29 5.51
C PRO A 150 -4.08 -2.86 5.81
N GLN A 151 -3.15 -3.21 4.91
CA GLN A 151 -1.72 -2.91 5.05
C GLN A 151 -1.17 -2.20 3.82
N VAL A 152 -1.64 -2.57 2.63
CA VAL A 152 -1.26 -1.91 1.37
C VAL A 152 -2.48 -1.19 0.83
N PHE A 153 -2.34 0.09 0.56
CA PHE A 153 -3.36 0.95 -0.01
C PHE A 153 -3.00 1.26 -1.45
N ILE A 154 -4.02 1.25 -2.31
CA ILE A 154 -3.92 1.56 -3.71
C ILE A 154 -4.59 2.91 -3.91
N HIS A 155 -3.84 3.87 -4.42
CA HIS A 155 -4.35 5.19 -4.73
C HIS A 155 -4.23 5.47 -6.23
N ARG A 156 -5.14 6.29 -6.72
CA ARG A 156 -5.13 6.86 -8.06
C ARG A 156 -4.86 8.35 -7.94
N LYS A 157 -4.14 8.93 -8.89
CA LYS A 157 -3.93 10.38 -8.92
C LYS A 157 -5.27 11.10 -8.94
N GLY A 158 -5.49 12.00 -7.98
CA GLY A 158 -6.68 12.82 -7.91
C GLY A 158 -6.69 13.80 -9.08
N VAL A 159 -7.80 13.85 -9.80
CA VAL A 159 -8.01 14.92 -10.78
C VAL A 159 -8.30 16.16 -9.94
N ALA A 160 -7.40 17.13 -9.93
CA ALA A 160 -7.63 18.40 -9.26
C ALA A 160 -8.86 19.06 -9.91
N ASN A 161 -10.04 18.81 -9.35
CA ASN A 161 -11.26 19.46 -9.78
C ASN A 161 -11.15 20.91 -9.27
N LYS A 162 -10.74 21.83 -10.15
CA LYS A 162 -10.94 23.26 -9.96
C LYS A 162 -12.43 23.57 -10.15
N GLU A 163 -13.29 23.03 -9.29
CA GLU A 163 -14.62 23.56 -9.11
C GLU A 163 -14.59 24.39 -7.84
N SER A 164 -14.51 25.70 -8.08
CA SER A 164 -14.86 26.75 -7.15
C SER A 164 -16.09 26.34 -6.36
N LYS A 165 -15.91 26.20 -5.05
CA LYS A 165 -16.99 26.39 -4.08
C LYS A 165 -17.46 27.84 -4.23
N GLN A 166 -18.35 28.07 -5.20
CA GLN A 166 -19.18 29.27 -5.24
C GLN A 166 -20.14 29.10 -4.07
N ASP A 167 -19.95 29.92 -3.04
CA ASP A 167 -20.87 30.06 -1.93
C ASP A 167 -22.24 30.46 -2.49
N VAL A 168 -23.13 29.47 -2.65
CA VAL A 168 -24.54 29.69 -2.90
C VAL A 168 -25.14 30.22 -1.60
N ALA A 169 -25.16 31.55 -1.48
CA ALA A 169 -25.95 32.23 -0.47
C ALA A 169 -27.43 31.85 -0.64
N PRO A 170 -28.17 31.49 0.43
CA PRO A 170 -29.59 31.24 0.32
C PRO A 170 -30.31 32.57 0.04
N ARG A 171 -30.99 32.65 -1.10
CA ARG A 171 -32.00 33.68 -1.38
C ARG A 171 -33.16 33.49 -0.40
N GLY A 172 -33.13 34.25 0.68
CA GLY A 172 -34.30 34.50 1.52
C GLY A 172 -35.27 35.43 0.80
N GLU A 173 -36.53 35.04 0.85
CA GLU A 173 -37.67 35.62 0.15
C GLU A 173 -38.03 37.03 0.65
N THR A 174 -38.67 37.76 -0.25
CA THR A 174 -39.27 39.08 -0.07
C THR A 174 -40.36 39.10 1.00
N SER A 175 -40.30 40.06 1.92
CA SER A 175 -41.52 40.66 2.49
C SER A 175 -41.30 42.10 2.93
N SER A 176 -42.34 42.87 2.66
CA SER A 176 -42.50 44.31 2.61
C SER A 176 -42.39 45.07 3.94
N ALA A 177 -42.14 46.38 3.77
CA ALA A 177 -42.64 47.54 4.55
C ALA A 177 -41.57 48.30 5.35
N GLY A 178 -41.45 49.61 5.07
CA GLY A 178 -40.74 50.54 5.97
C GLY A 178 -40.16 51.77 5.28
N TYR A 179 -40.94 52.85 5.30
CA TYR A 179 -40.63 54.25 5.02
C TYR A 179 -39.23 54.79 5.40
N ALA A 180 -38.74 55.74 4.59
CA ALA A 180 -38.21 57.07 4.97
C ALA A 180 -36.78 57.45 4.48
N SER A 181 -36.79 58.37 3.50
CA SER A 181 -35.96 59.57 3.24
C SER A 181 -34.51 59.72 3.73
N GLY A 182 -33.67 60.26 2.83
CA GLY A 182 -32.42 60.99 3.09
C GLY A 182 -31.42 60.76 1.95
N VAL A 183 -31.42 61.55 0.87
CA VAL A 183 -30.54 62.72 0.64
C VAL A 183 -29.08 62.43 1.00
N ASP A 184 -28.20 62.24 0.02
CA ASP A 184 -27.23 63.27 -0.43
C ASP A 184 -26.23 62.69 -1.45
N SER A 185 -25.61 63.62 -2.16
CA SER A 185 -24.89 63.62 -3.41
C SER A 185 -23.39 63.37 -3.20
N GLY A 186 -22.67 62.94 -4.25
CA GLY A 186 -21.20 62.97 -4.23
C GLY A 186 -20.54 62.26 -5.41
N GLU A 187 -20.15 63.05 -6.41
CA GLU A 187 -19.33 62.70 -7.58
C GLU A 187 -17.83 62.52 -7.25
N GLY A 188 -17.06 61.99 -8.20
CA GLY A 188 -15.62 62.25 -8.36
C GLY A 188 -14.75 60.99 -8.44
N GLU A 189 -14.44 60.42 -9.61
CA GLU A 189 -13.36 60.75 -10.56
C GLU A 189 -11.90 60.33 -10.19
N SER A 190 -11.36 59.46 -11.06
CA SER A 190 -10.04 59.56 -11.75
C SER A 190 -8.71 59.23 -11.03
N GLY A 191 -7.78 58.69 -11.83
CA GLY A 191 -6.32 58.58 -11.54
C GLY A 191 -5.76 57.17 -11.77
N ARG A 192 -5.44 56.71 -12.99
CA ARG A 192 -4.21 56.94 -13.79
C ARG A 192 -2.87 56.75 -13.04
N GLY A 193 -2.03 55.83 -13.54
CA GLY A 193 -0.61 56.14 -13.79
C GLY A 193 0.47 55.12 -13.36
N GLY A 194 1.33 54.76 -14.34
CA GLY A 194 2.75 54.31 -14.18
C GLY A 194 2.94 52.79 -14.09
N ARG A 195 3.49 52.04 -15.06
CA ARG A 195 4.65 52.19 -15.97
C ARG A 195 5.99 52.33 -15.22
N GLY A 196 6.81 51.28 -15.34
CA GLY A 196 8.22 51.23 -14.94
C GLY A 196 8.90 50.06 -15.65
N GLU A 197 9.52 50.35 -16.78
CA GLU A 197 10.43 49.51 -17.55
C GLU A 197 11.80 49.45 -16.82
N GLY A 198 12.58 48.38 -17.07
CA GLY A 198 13.94 48.24 -16.53
C GLY A 198 14.66 47.02 -17.12
N GLU A 199 15.36 47.26 -18.21
CA GLU A 199 16.09 46.34 -19.09
C GLU A 199 17.55 46.11 -18.62
N VAL A 200 18.21 45.08 -19.19
CA VAL A 200 19.59 45.07 -19.75
C VAL A 200 20.53 43.94 -19.27
N ARG A 201 20.94 43.10 -20.27
CA ARG A 201 22.21 42.35 -20.56
C ARG A 201 22.95 41.60 -19.45
N GLY A 202 23.66 40.49 -19.70
CA GLY A 202 24.06 39.78 -20.92
C GLY A 202 25.44 39.11 -20.75
N GLN A 203 25.73 38.08 -21.57
CA GLN A 203 27.05 37.50 -21.93
C GLN A 203 27.81 36.69 -20.84
N ASP A 204 28.69 35.71 -21.09
CA ASP A 204 29.06 34.76 -22.17
C ASP A 204 30.21 33.89 -21.57
N ALA A 205 30.51 32.72 -22.19
CA ALA A 205 31.79 31.95 -22.11
C ALA A 205 32.11 31.17 -20.79
N GLU A 206 32.79 30.02 -20.73
CA GLU A 206 33.51 29.17 -21.71
C GLU A 206 33.80 27.76 -21.11
N GLN A 207 33.93 26.79 -22.03
CA GLN A 207 34.68 25.51 -22.10
C GLN A 207 35.56 25.02 -20.93
N GLU A 208 35.58 23.68 -20.69
CA GLU A 208 36.78 22.81 -20.75
C GLU A 208 36.39 21.31 -20.60
N VAL A 209 36.39 20.51 -21.68
CA VAL A 209 37.37 19.46 -22.08
C VAL A 209 37.59 18.31 -21.07
N ALA A 210 37.09 17.11 -21.40
CA ALA A 210 37.74 15.85 -21.06
C ALA A 210 37.50 14.83 -22.19
N ARG A 211 38.50 14.72 -23.07
CA ARG A 211 38.58 13.78 -24.18
C ARG A 211 39.71 12.80 -23.86
N GLY A 212 39.40 11.52 -23.92
CA GLY A 212 40.37 10.47 -24.26
C GLY A 212 40.89 9.65 -23.09
N GLU A 213 40.52 8.38 -23.06
CA GLU A 213 41.49 7.30 -23.22
C GLU A 213 40.93 6.26 -24.18
N ARG A 214 41.76 5.92 -25.18
CA ARG A 214 41.55 4.92 -26.21
C ARG A 214 42.79 4.03 -26.17
N GLY A 215 42.60 2.72 -26.15
CA GLY A 215 43.67 1.71 -26.21
C GLY A 215 43.50 0.69 -25.10
N VAL A 216 43.65 -0.62 -25.29
CA VAL A 216 44.41 -1.36 -26.29
C VAL A 216 43.80 -2.76 -26.42
N ALA A 217 43.81 -3.28 -27.64
CA ALA A 217 43.50 -4.66 -28.00
C ALA A 217 44.68 -5.60 -27.69
N GLY A 218 44.38 -6.87 -27.39
CA GLY A 218 45.35 -7.98 -27.38
C GLY A 218 44.66 -9.20 -26.76
N ASP A 219 44.14 -10.13 -27.55
CA ASP A 219 44.80 -11.32 -28.13
C ASP A 219 45.26 -12.36 -27.10
N GLU A 220 44.82 -13.59 -27.35
CA GLU A 220 45.33 -14.90 -26.94
C GLU A 220 45.44 -15.23 -25.44
N LEU A 221 44.56 -16.14 -24.97
CA LEU A 221 44.84 -17.55 -24.63
C LEU A 221 43.57 -18.27 -24.12
#